data_AF-A0A833QHL7-F1
#
_entry.id   AF-A0A833QHL7-F1
#
_cell.length_a   1.000
_cell.length_b   1.000
_cell.length_c   1.000
_cell.angle_alpha   90.00
_cell.angle_beta   90.00
_cell.angle_gamma   90.00
#
_symmetry.space_group_name_H-M   'P 1'
#
loop_
_entity.id
_entity.type
_entity.pdbx_description
1 polymer ?
#
loop_
_entity_poly.entity_id
_entity_poly.type
_entity_poly.pdbx_seq_one_letter_code
_entity_poly.pdbx_strand_id
1 'polypeptide(L)'
;MVLLASFMSLLEAKKYLIVLDDVWTNNLWTQIEEALPDENNGSRVLLTTRSYNVAKHADPTRDPYELELLTKELSLELLLKKALPYQDPTNIANYNLFNYNLTRLTDSIKTLISDK
;
A
#
# COMPACT_ATOMS: atom_id res chain seq x y z
N MET A 1 6.17 6.09 30.11
CA MET A 1 7.32 5.27 30.54
C MET A 1 7.00 3.77 30.62
N VAL A 2 5.95 3.31 31.32
CA VAL A 2 5.68 1.85 31.47
C VAL A 2 5.38 1.12 30.15
N LEU A 3 4.54 1.71 29.28
CA LEU A 3 4.15 1.06 28.00
C LEU A 3 5.34 0.86 27.03
N LEU A 4 6.25 1.85 26.98
CA LEU A 4 7.45 1.81 26.13
C LEU A 4 8.46 0.77 26.62
N ALA A 5 8.68 0.69 27.94
CA ALA A 5 9.58 -0.30 28.52
C ALA A 5 9.10 -1.74 28.29
N SER A 6 7.79 -1.99 28.46
CA SER A 6 7.20 -3.30 28.16
C SER A 6 7.33 -3.66 26.68
N PHE A 7 7.17 -2.69 25.78
CA PHE A 7 7.34 -2.91 24.34
C PHE A 7 8.79 -3.22 23.96
N MET A 8 9.77 -2.46 24.47
CA MET A 8 11.20 -2.75 24.28
C MET A 8 11.55 -4.16 24.74
N SER A 9 11.16 -4.52 25.99
CA SER A 9 11.43 -5.86 26.55
C SER A 9 10.77 -7.00 25.76
N LEU A 10 9.66 -6.72 25.07
CA LEU A 10 9.00 -7.71 24.22
C LEU A 10 9.83 -8.02 22.97
N LEU A 11 10.55 -7.02 22.46
CA LEU A 11 11.32 -7.07 21.21
C LEU A 11 12.80 -7.46 21.43
N GLU A 12 13.34 -7.25 22.63
CA GLU A 12 14.68 -7.70 23.02
C GLU A 12 14.90 -9.19 22.70
N ALA A 13 16.10 -9.51 22.22
CA ALA A 13 16.54 -10.84 21.79
C ALA A 13 15.67 -11.50 20.69
N LYS A 14 14.76 -10.75 20.04
CA LYS A 14 13.89 -11.26 18.99
C LYS A 14 14.14 -10.57 17.67
N LYS A 15 14.00 -11.35 16.60
CA LYS A 15 13.92 -10.83 15.24
C LYS A 15 12.49 -10.39 14.95
N TYR A 16 12.29 -9.14 14.54
CA TYR A 16 10.96 -8.59 14.24
C TYR A 16 10.86 -7.96 12.86
N LEU A 17 9.63 -7.93 12.35
CA LEU A 17 9.18 -7.08 11.25
C LEU A 17 7.99 -6.26 11.74
N ILE A 18 8.15 -4.95 11.84
CA ILE A 18 7.09 -4.03 12.25
C ILE A 18 6.65 -3.22 11.03
N VAL A 19 5.34 -3.18 10.79
CA VAL A 19 4.75 -2.34 9.73
C VAL A 19 4.06 -1.15 10.40
N LEU A 20 4.54 0.05 10.09
CA LEU A 20 3.97 1.31 10.58
C LEU A 20 3.25 1.98 9.41
N ASP A 21 1.93 2.00 9.49
CA ASP A 21 1.10 2.62 8.46
C ASP A 21 0.81 4.09 8.78
N ASP A 22 0.89 4.94 7.77
CA ASP A 22 0.52 6.37 7.81
C ASP A 22 1.22 7.19 8.92
N VAL A 23 2.55 7.22 8.92
CA VAL A 23 3.34 8.04 9.87
C VAL A 23 3.41 9.50 9.40
N TRP A 24 2.97 10.45 10.23
CA TRP A 24 2.75 11.85 9.80
C TRP A 24 3.90 12.82 10.08
N THR A 25 4.73 12.59 11.10
CA THR A 25 5.77 13.57 11.52
C THR A 25 7.09 12.90 11.89
N ASN A 26 8.19 13.62 11.68
CA ASN A 26 9.53 13.16 12.05
C ASN A 26 9.63 12.88 13.57
N ASN A 27 9.00 13.72 14.39
CA ASN A 27 8.99 13.56 15.84
C ASN A 27 8.26 12.28 16.29
N LEU A 28 7.20 11.88 15.59
CA LEU A 28 6.53 10.62 15.86
C LEU A 28 7.44 9.43 15.51
N TRP A 29 8.10 9.47 14.35
CA TRP A 29 9.07 8.44 13.97
C TRP A 29 10.20 8.32 15.00
N THR A 30 10.83 9.43 15.38
CA THR A 30 11.96 9.42 16.34
C THR A 30 11.57 8.78 17.68
N GLN A 31 10.38 9.08 18.22
CA GLN A 31 9.90 8.43 19.44
C GLN A 31 9.66 6.92 19.29
N ILE A 32 9.24 6.48 18.11
CA ILE A 32 9.05 5.05 17.82
C ILE A 32 10.41 4.37 17.68
N GLU A 33 11.33 4.96 16.92
CA GLU A 33 12.68 4.47 16.69
C GLU A 33 13.45 4.28 18.00
N GLU A 34 13.36 5.25 18.92
CA GLU A 34 13.94 5.15 20.27
C GLU A 34 13.41 3.96 21.08
N ALA A 35 12.23 3.42 20.72
CA ALA A 35 11.60 2.29 21.38
C ALA A 35 11.92 0.92 20.73
N LEU A 36 12.71 0.90 19.67
CA LEU A 36 13.01 -0.30 18.90
C LEU A 36 14.46 -0.76 19.17
N PRO A 37 14.67 -1.96 19.75
CA PRO A 37 16.02 -2.46 20.00
C PRO A 37 16.70 -2.92 18.70
N ASP A 38 17.84 -2.30 18.35
CA ASP A 38 18.67 -2.76 17.23
C ASP A 38 19.81 -3.67 17.69
N GLU A 39 19.59 -4.98 17.56
CA GLU A 39 20.57 -6.01 17.90
C GLU A 39 21.33 -6.53 16.67
N ASN A 40 21.23 -5.86 15.52
CA ASN A 40 21.82 -6.32 14.25
C ASN A 40 21.39 -7.75 13.84
N ASN A 41 20.26 -8.24 14.35
CA ASN A 41 19.75 -9.61 14.13
C ASN A 41 18.89 -9.76 12.85
N GLY A 42 18.87 -8.73 12.01
CA GLY A 42 18.06 -8.67 10.79
C GLY A 42 16.62 -8.21 11.02
N SER A 43 16.33 -7.56 12.15
CA SER A 43 15.06 -6.87 12.37
C SER A 43 14.84 -5.72 11.38
N ARG A 44 13.59 -5.45 11.04
CA ARG A 44 13.20 -4.46 10.02
C ARG A 44 11.94 -3.71 10.41
N VAL A 45 11.86 -2.47 9.95
CA VAL A 45 10.65 -1.65 9.99
C VAL A 45 10.25 -1.32 8.55
N LEU A 46 9.00 -1.54 8.21
CA LEU A 46 8.38 -1.04 6.99
C LEU A 46 7.49 0.14 7.35
N LEU A 47 7.89 1.34 6.93
CA LEU A 47 7.13 2.57 7.18
C LEU A 47 6.42 2.98 5.89
N THR A 48 5.13 3.25 5.97
CA THR A 48 4.38 3.94 4.90
C THR A 48 4.04 5.36 5.37
N THR A 49 4.16 6.33 4.47
CA THR A 49 3.83 7.73 4.75
C THR A 49 3.48 8.46 3.47
N ARG A 50 2.68 9.52 3.60
CA ARG A 50 2.43 10.47 2.51
C ARG A 50 3.50 11.58 2.43
N SER A 51 4.43 11.63 3.39
CA SER A 51 5.44 12.69 3.49
C SER A 51 6.82 12.19 3.12
N TYR A 52 7.37 12.68 2.01
CA TYR A 52 8.75 12.42 1.60
C TYR A 52 9.74 12.75 2.72
N ASN A 53 9.53 13.88 3.43
CA ASN A 53 10.41 14.33 4.51
C ASN A 53 10.43 13.34 5.69
N VAL A 54 9.29 12.72 6.01
CA VAL A 54 9.22 11.70 7.07
C VAL A 54 9.96 10.45 6.63
N ALA A 55 9.75 9.98 5.40
CA ALA A 55 10.45 8.81 4.88
C ALA A 55 11.97 9.03 4.80
N LYS A 56 12.41 10.20 4.36
CA LYS A 56 13.83 10.54 4.29
C LYS A 56 14.47 10.72 5.66
N HIS A 57 13.71 11.22 6.64
CA HIS A 57 14.17 11.29 8.03
C HIS A 57 14.29 9.90 8.66
N ALA A 58 13.42 8.95 8.29
CA ALA A 58 13.44 7.58 8.82
C ALA A 58 14.61 6.73 8.30
N ASP A 59 15.07 6.97 7.07
CA ASP A 59 16.32 6.41 6.55
C ASP A 59 17.07 7.48 5.74
N PRO A 60 18.00 8.23 6.38
CA PRO A 60 18.78 9.25 5.69
C PRO A 60 19.72 8.70 4.62
N THR A 61 20.05 7.40 4.68
CA THR A 61 21.05 6.77 3.82
C THR A 61 20.50 6.33 2.47
N ARG A 62 19.18 6.12 2.38
CA ARG A 62 18.49 5.66 1.18
C ARG A 62 17.47 6.70 0.73
N ASP A 63 17.09 6.63 -0.54
CA ASP A 63 15.93 7.39 -1.00
C ASP A 63 14.65 6.60 -0.72
N PRO A 64 13.57 7.28 -0.29
CA PRO A 64 12.27 6.66 -0.10
C PRO A 64 11.81 5.92 -1.36
N TYR A 65 11.16 4.77 -1.17
CA TYR A 65 10.48 4.11 -2.28
C TYR A 65 9.17 4.85 -2.59
N GLU A 66 9.17 5.64 -3.65
CA GLU A 66 7.98 6.32 -4.13
C GLU A 66 7.08 5.35 -4.90
N LEU A 67 5.82 5.22 -4.47
CA LEU A 67 4.85 4.38 -5.14
C LEU A 67 4.49 4.98 -6.50
N GLU A 68 4.62 4.17 -7.54
CA GLU A 68 4.23 4.55 -8.89
C GLU A 68 2.71 4.55 -9.06
N LEU A 69 2.22 5.43 -9.94
CA LEU A 69 0.84 5.37 -10.40
C LEU A 69 0.63 4.09 -11.22
N LEU A 70 -0.56 3.51 -11.10
CA LEU A 70 -0.97 2.44 -11.99
C LEU A 70 -1.01 2.94 -13.44
N THR A 71 -0.63 2.08 -14.39
CA THR A 71 -0.84 2.37 -15.81
C THR A 71 -2.33 2.50 -16.12
N LYS A 72 -2.68 3.04 -17.30
CA LYS A 72 -4.09 3.15 -17.70
C LYS A 72 -4.77 1.79 -17.74
N GLU A 73 -4.06 0.77 -18.20
CA GLU A 73 -4.52 -0.60 -18.33
C GLU A 73 -4.80 -1.21 -16.95
N LEU A 74 -3.85 -1.10 -16.02
CA LEU A 74 -4.00 -1.60 -14.65
C LEU A 74 -5.05 -0.81 -13.85
N SER A 75 -5.17 0.49 -14.10
CA SER A 75 -6.21 1.33 -13.49
C SER A 75 -7.60 0.92 -13.95
N LEU A 76 -7.77 0.64 -15.25
CA LEU A 76 -9.02 0.16 -15.81
C LEU A 76 -9.36 -1.24 -15.28
N GLU A 77 -8.39 -2.15 -15.22
CA GLU A 77 -8.56 -3.48 -14.64
C GLU A 77 -9.04 -3.38 -13.17
N LEU A 78 -8.38 -2.55 -12.37
CA LEU A 78 -8.74 -2.34 -10.97
C LEU A 78 -10.15 -1.76 -10.85
N LEU A 79 -10.50 -0.78 -11.68
CA LEU A 79 -11.84 -0.19 -11.71
C LEU A 79 -12.90 -1.23 -12.03
N LEU A 80 -12.70 -2.02 -13.10
CA LEU A 80 -13.63 -3.06 -13.52
C LEU A 80 -13.81 -4.11 -12.43
N LYS A 81 -12.71 -4.53 -11.79
CA LYS A 81 -12.73 -5.48 -10.66
C LYS A 81 -13.48 -4.95 -9.43
N LYS A 82 -13.50 -3.63 -9.22
CA LYS A 82 -14.19 -2.98 -8.09
C LYS A 82 -15.64 -2.63 -8.38
N ALA A 83 -15.94 -2.18 -9.60
CA ALA A 83 -17.25 -1.72 -10.01
C ALA A 83 -18.19 -2.87 -10.40
N LEU A 84 -17.63 -4.00 -10.87
CA LEU A 84 -18.41 -5.18 -11.21
C LEU A 84 -18.45 -6.15 -10.02
N PRO A 85 -19.60 -6.80 -9.76
CA PRO A 85 -19.67 -7.86 -8.76
C PRO A 85 -18.71 -8.99 -9.13
N TYR A 86 -18.12 -9.63 -8.12
CA TYR A 86 -17.21 -10.76 -8.33
C TYR A 86 -17.88 -11.82 -9.22
N GLN A 87 -17.25 -12.09 -10.36
CA GLN A 87 -17.67 -13.13 -11.27
C GLN A 87 -16.63 -14.24 -11.21
N ASP A 88 -17.06 -15.44 -10.82
CA ASP A 88 -16.19 -16.62 -10.81
C ASP A 88 -15.66 -16.85 -12.24
N PRO A 89 -14.35 -16.69 -12.47
CA PRO A 89 -13.75 -16.79 -13.80
C PRO A 89 -13.73 -18.22 -14.35
N THR A 90 -14.00 -19.24 -13.51
CA THR A 90 -14.10 -20.63 -13.97
C THR A 90 -15.45 -20.96 -14.61
N ASN A 91 -16.45 -20.09 -14.44
CA ASN A 91 -17.73 -20.24 -15.10
C ASN A 91 -17.72 -19.53 -16.46
N ILE A 92 -17.73 -20.30 -17.55
CA ILE A 92 -17.70 -19.80 -18.93
C ILE A 92 -18.85 -18.81 -19.22
N ALA A 93 -20.02 -19.00 -18.60
CA ALA A 93 -21.14 -18.07 -18.75
C ALA A 93 -20.82 -16.70 -18.12
N ASN A 94 -20.10 -16.68 -17.01
CA ASN A 94 -19.64 -15.45 -16.36
C ASN A 94 -18.57 -14.75 -17.19
N TYR A 95 -17.63 -15.49 -17.79
CA TYR A 95 -16.61 -14.89 -18.67
C TYR A 95 -17.22 -14.19 -19.90
N ASN A 96 -18.21 -14.81 -20.53
CA ASN A 96 -18.92 -14.20 -21.66
C ASN A 96 -19.72 -12.97 -21.24
N LEU A 97 -20.40 -13.02 -20.09
CA LEU A 97 -21.14 -11.89 -19.54
C LEU A 97 -20.21 -10.74 -19.14
N PHE A 98 -19.05 -11.04 -18.55
CA PHE A 98 -18.01 -10.06 -18.24
C PHE A 98 -17.56 -9.32 -19.50
N ASN A 99 -17.19 -10.06 -20.55
CA ASN A 99 -16.71 -9.48 -21.81
C ASN A 99 -17.80 -8.66 -22.51
N TYR A 100 -19.04 -9.12 -22.47
CA TYR A 100 -20.17 -8.37 -23.01
C TYR A 100 -20.37 -7.04 -22.25
N ASN A 101 -20.35 -7.08 -20.91
CA ASN A 101 -20.46 -5.88 -20.09
C ASN A 101 -19.28 -4.93 -20.27
N LEU A 102 -18.06 -5.45 -20.43
CA LEU A 102 -16.86 -4.65 -20.73
C LEU A 102 -16.97 -3.93 -22.06
N THR A 103 -17.43 -4.62 -23.10
CA THR A 103 -17.60 -4.07 -24.44
C THR A 103 -18.64 -2.96 -24.41
N ARG A 104 -19.79 -3.22 -23.77
CA ARG A 104 -20.86 -2.22 -23.64
C ARG A 104 -20.43 -0.99 -22.83
N LEU A 105 -19.66 -1.19 -21.75
CA LEU A 105 -19.13 -0.09 -20.94
C LEU A 105 -18.11 0.74 -21.73
N THR A 106 -17.17 0.07 -22.42
CA THR A 106 -16.15 0.77 -23.22
C THR A 106 -16.76 1.53 -24.39
N ASP A 107 -17.79 0.99 -25.06
CA ASP A 107 -18.54 1.70 -26.09
C ASP A 107 -19.31 2.90 -25.51
N SER A 108 -19.95 2.74 -24.35
CA SER A 108 -20.65 3.84 -23.66
C SER A 108 -19.70 4.98 -23.30
N ILE A 109 -18.50 4.65 -22.77
CA ILE A 109 -17.46 5.63 -22.43
C ILE A 109 -16.92 6.33 -23.68
N LYS A 110 -16.64 5.59 -24.76
CA LYS A 110 -16.19 6.16 -26.04
C LYS A 110 -17.20 7.17 -26.58
N THR A 111 -18.48 6.82 -26.54
CA THR A 111 -19.57 7.71 -27.00
C THR A 111 -19.63 8.98 -26.14
N LEU A 112 -19.47 8.86 -24.82
CA LEU A 112 -19.47 10.01 -23.90
C LEU A 112 -18.28 10.98 -24.14
N ILE A 113 -17.15 10.46 -24.62
CA ILE A 113 -15.93 11.23 -24.85
C ILE A 113 -15.92 11.84 -26.26
N SER A 114 -16.55 11.22 -27.26
CA SER A 114 -16.61 11.77 -28.63
C SER A 114 -17.60 12.93 -28.80
N ASP A 115 -18.54 13.10 -27.86
CA ASP A 115 -19.51 14.21 -27.84
C ASP A 115 -18.96 15.49 -27.17
N LYS A 116 -17.65 15.56 -26.89
CA LYS A 116 -16.92 16.75 -26.42
C LYS A 116 -15.82 17.14 -27.40
#